data_AF-A0A3S2UEI9-F1
#
_entry.id   AF-A0A3S2UEI9-F1
#
_cell.length_a   1.000
_cell.length_b   1.000
_cell.length_c   1.000
_cell.angle_alpha   90.00
_cell.angle_beta   90.00
_cell.angle_gamma   90.00
#
_symmetry.space_group_name_H-M   'P 1'
#
loop_
_entity.id
_entity.type
_entity.pdbx_description
1 polymer ?
#
loop_
_entity_poly.entity_id
_entity_poly.type
_entity_poly.pdbx_seq_one_letter_code
_entity_poly.pdbx_strand_id
1 'polypeptide(L)'
;MRLCLQERLWEFYQKHVNIPAEEQTVARRAALDICAELRVFLHAKLPDMPLREMYLSGSLYDDLQVVTADHAQLMVPLVLEKNLWSSIPGEDTIINVPGFWLVRRENLEYFPRNSSYWDRCMVAGERPGLHHPSVVPSETLTLEVQYETDRTLYVDFLPLLVMEDGTSLIAKPHRLAAERHEDLWRQSFRVAETARLRALDQEDGGCRSTCLKVAKAVCKLHPPCTGSTPAS
;
A
#
# COMPACT_ATOMS: atom_id res chain seq x y z
N MET A 1 -29.39 -4.10 -34.20
CA MET A 1 -29.19 -2.69 -33.79
C MET A 1 -27.76 -2.56 -33.27
N ARG A 2 -27.01 -1.52 -33.65
CA ARG A 2 -25.66 -1.28 -33.11
C ARG A 2 -25.81 -0.56 -31.77
N LEU A 3 -25.32 -1.17 -30.69
CA LEU A 3 -25.27 -0.55 -29.37
C LEU A 3 -24.37 0.70 -29.42
N CYS A 4 -24.78 1.75 -28.73
CA CYS A 4 -23.94 2.93 -28.52
C CYS A 4 -22.79 2.62 -27.55
N LEU A 5 -21.75 3.46 -27.52
CA LEU A 5 -20.59 3.24 -26.64
C LEU A 5 -21.00 3.13 -25.17
N GLN A 6 -21.94 3.96 -24.72
CA GLN A 6 -22.43 3.96 -23.34
C GLN A 6 -23.06 2.62 -22.96
N GLU A 7 -23.92 2.06 -23.80
CA GLU A 7 -24.53 0.73 -23.58
C GLU A 7 -23.46 -0.36 -23.50
N ARG A 8 -22.45 -0.32 -24.39
CA ARG A 8 -21.35 -1.29 -24.38
C ARG A 8 -20.50 -1.20 -23.12
N LEU A 9 -20.24 0.02 -22.63
CA LEU A 9 -19.51 0.23 -21.37
C LEU A 9 -20.31 -0.27 -20.16
N TRP A 10 -21.63 -0.10 -20.20
CA TRP A 10 -22.52 -0.58 -19.14
C TRP A 10 -22.61 -2.12 -19.12
N GLU A 11 -22.77 -2.75 -20.29
CA GLU A 11 -22.72 -4.21 -20.42
C GLU A 11 -21.36 -4.77 -19.94
N PHE A 12 -20.27 -4.10 -20.32
CA PHE A 12 -18.93 -4.46 -19.84
C PHE A 12 -18.83 -4.30 -18.31
N TYR A 13 -19.37 -3.22 -17.74
CA TYR A 13 -19.39 -3.00 -16.30
C TYR A 13 -20.10 -4.14 -15.56
N GLN A 14 -21.29 -4.50 -16.01
CA GLN A 14 -22.09 -5.56 -15.38
C GLN A 14 -21.43 -6.93 -15.50
N LYS A 15 -20.84 -7.25 -16.65
CA LYS A 15 -20.32 -8.59 -16.95
C LYS A 15 -18.90 -8.83 -16.44
N HIS A 16 -18.04 -7.80 -16.46
CA HIS A 16 -16.60 -7.97 -16.25
C HIS A 16 -16.02 -7.11 -15.13
N VAL A 17 -16.69 -6.03 -14.73
CA VAL A 17 -16.13 -5.10 -13.72
C VAL A 17 -16.68 -5.42 -12.34
N ASN A 18 -17.97 -5.71 -12.23
CA ASN A 18 -18.61 -5.95 -10.95
C ASN A 18 -18.20 -7.30 -10.37
N ILE A 19 -17.79 -7.29 -9.10
CA ILE A 19 -17.47 -8.51 -8.35
C ILE A 19 -18.74 -8.88 -7.57
N PRO A 20 -19.13 -10.17 -7.52
CA PRO A 20 -20.23 -10.62 -6.68
C PRO A 20 -20.07 -10.15 -5.23
N ALA A 21 -21.15 -9.64 -4.62
CA ALA A 21 -21.11 -9.12 -3.24
C ALA A 21 -20.69 -10.19 -2.22
N GLU A 22 -21.08 -11.45 -2.47
CA GLU A 22 -20.68 -12.61 -1.67
C GLU A 22 -19.16 -12.82 -1.71
N GLU A 23 -18.56 -12.84 -2.91
CA GLU A 23 -17.11 -12.96 -3.09
C GLU A 23 -16.36 -11.84 -2.36
N GLN A 24 -16.79 -10.59 -2.52
CA GLN A 24 -16.15 -9.47 -1.83
C GLN A 24 -16.23 -9.61 -0.31
N THR A 25 -17.35 -10.10 0.22
CA THR A 25 -17.57 -10.28 1.66
C THR A 25 -16.66 -11.39 2.20
N VAL A 26 -16.55 -12.51 1.50
CA VAL A 26 -15.69 -13.64 1.87
C VAL A 26 -14.22 -13.23 1.83
N ALA A 27 -13.76 -12.60 0.74
CA ALA A 27 -12.38 -12.13 0.61
C ALA A 27 -12.03 -11.07 1.68
N ARG A 28 -12.94 -10.13 1.95
CA ARG A 28 -12.77 -9.12 3.01
C ARG A 28 -12.69 -9.78 4.38
N ARG A 29 -13.52 -10.80 4.64
CA ARG A 29 -13.50 -11.53 5.90
C ARG A 29 -12.18 -12.28 6.08
N ALA A 30 -11.71 -12.98 5.07
CA ALA A 30 -10.41 -13.66 5.09
C ALA A 30 -9.26 -12.69 5.41
N ALA A 31 -9.23 -11.51 4.78
CA ALA A 31 -8.24 -10.47 5.07
C ALA A 31 -8.31 -9.95 6.52
N LEU A 32 -9.53 -9.79 7.08
CA LEU A 32 -9.73 -9.36 8.46
C LEU A 32 -9.27 -10.41 9.47
N ASP A 33 -9.54 -11.69 9.20
CA ASP A 33 -9.10 -12.79 10.06
C ASP A 33 -7.57 -12.88 10.07
N ILE A 34 -6.91 -12.76 8.91
CA ILE A 34 -5.44 -12.66 8.82
C ILE A 34 -4.90 -11.47 9.63
N CYS A 35 -5.58 -10.33 9.57
CA CYS A 35 -5.19 -9.15 10.33
C CYS A 35 -5.25 -9.40 11.84
N ALA A 36 -6.29 -10.08 12.31
CA ALA A 36 -6.43 -10.44 13.72
C ALA A 36 -5.34 -11.41 14.16
N GLU A 37 -5.06 -12.46 13.38
CA GLU A 37 -4.03 -13.45 13.68
C GLU A 37 -2.62 -12.85 13.69
N LEU A 38 -2.29 -12.02 12.68
CA LEU A 38 -1.00 -11.32 12.66
C LEU A 38 -0.85 -10.41 13.88
N ARG A 39 -1.94 -9.76 14.32
CA ARG A 39 -1.90 -8.90 15.51
C ARG A 39 -1.54 -9.69 16.75
N VAL A 40 -2.18 -10.84 16.95
CA VAL A 40 -1.88 -11.73 18.09
C VAL A 40 -0.43 -12.21 18.02
N PHE A 41 0.03 -12.63 16.83
CA PHE A 41 1.40 -13.09 16.63
C PHE A 41 2.43 -12.01 16.95
N LEU A 42 2.25 -10.78 16.44
CA LEU A 42 3.17 -9.68 16.70
C LEU A 42 3.21 -9.30 18.18
N HIS A 43 2.06 -9.26 18.87
CA HIS A 43 2.04 -8.99 20.31
C HIS A 43 2.72 -10.10 21.12
N ALA A 44 2.59 -11.36 20.70
CA ALA A 44 3.21 -12.49 21.39
C ALA A 44 4.73 -12.58 21.16
N LYS A 45 5.22 -12.23 19.96
CA LYS A 45 6.64 -12.34 19.59
C LYS A 45 7.44 -11.07 19.82
N LEU A 46 6.80 -9.91 19.69
CA LEU A 46 7.42 -8.58 19.77
C LEU A 46 6.58 -7.66 20.68
N PRO A 47 6.46 -7.97 21.98
CA PRO A 47 5.57 -7.23 22.89
C PRO A 47 5.97 -5.75 23.06
N ASP A 48 7.26 -5.44 22.91
CA ASP A 48 7.79 -4.08 23.04
C ASP A 48 7.69 -3.27 21.74
N MET A 49 7.18 -3.87 20.65
CA MET A 49 7.09 -3.20 19.34
C MET A 49 6.00 -2.12 19.37
N PRO A 50 6.34 -0.84 19.16
CA PRO A 50 5.37 0.24 19.23
C PRO A 50 4.54 0.31 17.94
N LEU A 51 3.39 -0.38 17.96
CA LEU A 51 2.46 -0.59 16.86
C LEU A 51 1.08 -0.03 17.24
N ARG A 52 0.38 0.65 16.32
CA ARG A 52 -1.06 0.95 16.46
C ARG A 52 -1.91 -0.18 15.88
N GLU A 53 -3.23 -0.09 16.06
CA GLU A 53 -4.14 -1.06 15.48
C GLU A 53 -3.96 -1.17 13.95
N MET A 54 -3.69 -2.40 13.50
CA MET A 54 -3.59 -2.72 12.09
C MET A 54 -4.97 -2.69 11.44
N TYR A 55 -5.03 -2.25 10.19
CA TYR A 55 -6.28 -2.12 9.47
C TYR A 55 -6.11 -2.46 7.99
N LEU A 56 -7.21 -2.87 7.36
CA LEU A 56 -7.23 -3.10 5.93
C LEU A 56 -7.35 -1.77 5.18
N SER A 57 -6.53 -1.63 4.14
CA SER A 57 -6.69 -0.64 3.09
C SER A 57 -6.75 -1.40 1.77
N GLY A 58 -7.42 -0.88 0.75
CA GLY A 58 -7.49 -1.66 -0.47
C GLY A 58 -8.49 -1.13 -1.45
N SER A 59 -8.30 -1.48 -2.72
CA SER A 59 -9.40 -1.38 -3.67
C SER A 59 -10.55 -2.29 -3.20
N LEU A 60 -10.23 -3.43 -2.55
CA LEU A 60 -11.21 -4.32 -1.92
C LEU A 60 -11.99 -3.66 -0.78
N TYR A 61 -11.31 -2.83 0.01
CA TYR A 61 -11.91 -2.14 1.16
C TYR A 61 -12.73 -0.91 0.73
N ASP A 62 -12.27 -0.21 -0.30
CA ASP A 62 -12.90 1.00 -0.85
C ASP A 62 -14.00 0.71 -1.90
N ASP A 63 -14.38 -0.56 -2.13
CA ASP A 63 -15.32 -1.03 -3.17
C ASP A 63 -14.93 -0.63 -4.62
N LEU A 64 -13.63 -0.37 -4.82
CA LEU A 64 -13.00 0.01 -6.10
C LEU A 64 -12.26 -1.15 -6.77
N GLN A 65 -12.32 -2.37 -6.23
CA GLN A 65 -11.75 -3.55 -6.88
C GLN A 65 -12.66 -4.02 -8.01
N VAL A 66 -12.03 -4.67 -9.00
CA VAL A 66 -12.66 -5.02 -10.26
C VAL A 66 -12.21 -6.41 -10.71
N VAL A 67 -13.08 -7.06 -11.50
CA VAL A 67 -12.90 -8.40 -12.07
C VAL A 67 -12.99 -9.51 -11.02
N THR A 68 -12.13 -9.49 -10.00
CA THR A 68 -12.05 -10.48 -8.91
C THR A 68 -11.56 -9.83 -7.63
N ALA A 69 -11.94 -10.39 -6.48
CA ALA A 69 -11.42 -9.99 -5.17
C ALA A 69 -10.09 -10.71 -4.89
N ASP A 70 -9.02 -10.22 -5.51
CA ASP A 70 -7.71 -10.88 -5.55
C ASP A 70 -6.59 -10.13 -4.81
N HIS A 71 -6.84 -8.92 -4.34
CA HIS A 71 -5.80 -8.07 -3.75
C HIS A 71 -6.30 -7.23 -2.58
N ALA A 72 -5.61 -7.31 -1.45
CA ALA A 72 -5.83 -6.51 -0.26
C ALA A 72 -4.50 -5.94 0.26
N GLN A 73 -4.56 -4.85 1.02
CA GLN A 73 -3.40 -4.28 1.70
C GLN A 73 -3.68 -4.21 3.19
N LEU A 74 -2.77 -4.71 3.99
CA LEU A 74 -2.83 -4.63 5.43
C LEU A 74 -1.82 -3.56 5.89
N MET A 75 -2.36 -2.48 6.44
CA MET A 75 -1.56 -1.37 6.96
C MET A 75 -1.06 -1.74 8.36
N VAL A 76 0.24 -1.64 8.57
CA VAL A 76 0.92 -1.92 9.84
C VAL A 76 1.47 -0.61 10.40
N PRO A 77 0.70 0.16 11.20
CA PRO A 77 1.08 1.51 11.56
C PRO A 77 2.10 1.50 12.71
N LEU A 78 3.34 1.85 12.41
CA LEU A 78 4.44 1.91 13.36
C LEU A 78 4.46 3.29 14.03
N VAL A 79 4.76 3.31 15.33
CA VAL A 79 4.82 4.56 16.11
C VAL A 79 6.27 4.98 16.28
N LEU A 80 6.62 6.15 15.73
CA LEU A 80 7.92 6.81 15.94
C LEU A 80 7.83 7.84 17.07
N GLU A 81 8.90 7.91 17.86
CA GLU A 81 9.05 8.92 18.89
C GLU A 81 9.37 10.28 18.25
N LYS A 82 8.53 11.29 18.55
CA LYS A 82 8.53 12.62 17.93
C LYS A 82 9.90 13.33 17.93
N ASN A 83 10.64 13.19 19.03
CA ASN A 83 11.93 13.88 19.20
C ASN A 83 13.12 13.05 18.69
N LEU A 84 12.89 11.82 18.25
CA LEU A 84 13.96 10.91 17.84
C LEU A 84 14.03 10.73 16.32
N TRP A 85 12.96 11.07 15.60
CA TRP A 85 12.83 10.83 14.17
C TRP A 85 12.28 12.03 13.43
N SER A 86 12.84 12.33 12.26
CA SER A 86 12.35 13.34 11.33
C SER A 86 12.19 12.74 9.93
N SER A 87 11.38 13.39 9.09
CA SER A 87 11.23 13.02 7.68
C SER A 87 11.83 14.10 6.78
N ILE A 88 12.63 13.70 5.80
CA ILE A 88 13.26 14.58 4.82
C ILE A 88 12.68 14.24 3.44
N PRO A 89 12.08 15.20 2.71
CA PRO A 89 11.60 14.99 1.35
C PRO A 89 12.73 14.50 0.44
N GLY A 90 12.44 13.56 -0.45
CA GLY A 90 13.42 12.95 -1.35
C GLY A 90 14.02 13.96 -2.32
N GLU A 91 13.23 14.97 -2.74
CA GLU A 91 13.66 16.12 -3.53
C GLU A 91 14.72 16.99 -2.84
N ASP A 92 14.72 17.03 -1.50
CA ASP A 92 15.70 17.78 -0.71
C ASP A 92 16.97 16.97 -0.40
N THR A 93 17.02 15.72 -0.88
CA THR A 93 18.20 14.85 -0.76
C THR A 93 18.97 14.76 -2.07
N ILE A 94 20.19 14.21 -2.00
CA ILE A 94 21.01 13.91 -3.19
C ILE A 94 20.28 12.96 -4.16
N ILE A 95 19.30 12.19 -3.67
CA ILE A 95 18.52 11.24 -4.46
C ILE A 95 17.58 11.99 -5.42
N ASN A 96 17.04 13.13 -5.00
CA ASN A 96 16.15 14.01 -5.78
C ASN A 96 14.95 13.30 -6.42
N VAL A 97 14.21 12.53 -5.62
CA VAL A 97 13.02 11.78 -6.05
C VAL A 97 11.78 12.27 -5.30
N PRO A 98 10.91 13.08 -5.94
CA PRO A 98 9.67 13.56 -5.34
C PRO A 98 8.70 12.44 -4.97
N GLY A 99 7.95 12.64 -3.89
CA GLY A 99 6.98 11.65 -3.37
C GLY A 99 7.62 10.49 -2.60
N PHE A 100 8.94 10.54 -2.40
CA PHE A 100 9.69 9.66 -1.53
C PHE A 100 10.33 10.45 -0.40
N TRP A 101 10.62 9.79 0.71
CA TRP A 101 11.05 10.41 1.95
C TRP A 101 12.09 9.56 2.65
N LEU A 102 13.07 10.22 3.26
CA LEU A 102 14.03 9.60 4.16
C LEU A 102 13.60 9.84 5.60
N VAL A 103 13.63 8.80 6.42
CA VAL A 103 13.34 8.92 7.86
C VAL A 103 14.67 8.95 8.60
N ARG A 104 15.02 10.09 9.19
CA ARG A 104 16.33 10.34 9.82
C ARG A 104 16.23 10.24 11.34
N ARG A 105 17.25 9.65 11.97
CA ARG A 105 17.41 9.64 13.42
C ARG A 105 18.02 10.97 13.90
N GLU A 106 17.32 11.66 14.80
CA GLU A 106 17.70 12.96 15.37
C GLU A 106 18.30 12.86 16.77
N ASN A 107 18.98 13.89 17.26
CA ASN A 107 19.36 14.02 18.68
C ASN A 107 20.19 12.84 19.23
N LEU A 108 21.03 12.18 18.41
CA LEU A 108 21.86 11.05 18.83
C LEU A 108 22.86 11.39 19.95
N GLU A 109 23.27 12.66 20.04
CA GLU A 109 24.17 13.16 21.09
C GLU A 109 23.50 13.16 22.47
N TYR A 110 22.17 13.36 22.51
CA TYR A 110 21.38 13.39 23.75
C TYR A 110 20.70 12.06 24.04
N PHE A 111 20.22 11.39 23.00
CA PHE A 111 19.53 10.11 23.05
C PHE A 111 20.33 9.07 22.26
N PRO A 112 21.23 8.31 22.92
CA PRO A 112 22.10 7.35 22.25
C PRO A 112 21.31 6.24 21.57
N ARG A 113 21.98 5.45 20.73
CA ARG A 113 21.40 4.25 20.14
C ARG A 113 20.85 3.33 21.24
N ASN A 114 19.67 2.74 21.00
CA ASN A 114 18.81 2.01 21.94
C ASN A 114 17.84 2.88 22.75
N SER A 115 17.78 4.19 22.49
CA SER A 115 16.73 5.05 23.07
C SER A 115 15.38 4.86 22.37
N SER A 116 15.38 4.37 21.13
CA SER A 116 14.17 4.00 20.39
C SER A 116 14.14 2.49 20.13
N TYR A 117 12.95 1.89 20.12
CA TYR A 117 12.78 0.51 19.64
C TYR A 117 13.34 0.34 18.22
N TRP A 118 13.15 1.36 17.37
CA TRP A 118 13.51 1.35 15.95
C TRP A 118 15.00 1.53 15.68
N ASP A 119 15.81 1.82 16.71
CA ASP A 119 17.26 1.89 16.56
C ASP A 119 17.85 0.57 16.05
N ARG A 120 17.17 -0.56 16.29
CA ARG A 120 17.51 -1.90 15.76
C ARG A 120 17.40 -2.04 14.24
N CYS A 121 16.60 -1.18 13.61
CA CYS A 121 16.34 -1.16 12.16
C CYS A 121 17.14 -0.06 11.45
N MET A 122 18.00 0.68 12.17
CA MET A 122 18.90 1.64 11.55
C MET A 122 20.09 0.91 10.93
N VAL A 123 20.45 1.28 9.70
CA VAL A 123 21.75 0.91 9.13
C VAL A 123 22.75 1.98 9.54
N ALA A 124 23.90 1.54 10.06
CA ALA A 124 24.97 2.45 10.43
C ALA A 124 25.67 2.99 9.18
N GLY A 125 25.51 4.27 8.90
CA GLY A 125 26.27 5.03 7.90
C GLY A 125 26.50 6.47 8.37
N GLU A 126 27.07 7.32 7.53
CA GLU A 126 27.33 8.75 7.84
C GLU A 126 26.05 9.56 8.14
N ARG A 127 24.88 9.05 7.74
CA ARG A 127 23.55 9.57 8.09
C ARG A 127 22.65 8.43 8.57
N PRO A 128 22.49 8.22 9.89
CA PRO A 128 21.64 7.15 10.41
C PRO A 128 20.17 7.42 10.05
N GLY A 129 19.60 6.53 9.24
CA GLY A 129 18.20 6.57 8.83
C GLY A 129 17.46 5.27 9.18
N LEU A 130 16.14 5.36 9.28
CA LEU A 130 15.28 4.19 9.42
C LEU A 130 15.01 3.59 8.05
N HIS A 131 15.58 2.42 7.79
CA HIS A 131 15.24 1.65 6.61
C HIS A 131 13.89 0.99 6.85
N HIS A 132 13.14 0.74 5.76
CA HIS A 132 11.98 -0.11 5.89
C HIS A 132 12.40 -1.49 6.46
N PRO A 133 11.62 -2.11 7.35
CA PRO A 133 11.89 -3.44 7.89
C PRO A 133 11.60 -4.52 6.83
N SER A 134 12.31 -4.48 5.71
CA SER A 134 12.34 -5.56 4.72
C SER A 134 13.51 -6.46 5.08
N VAL A 135 13.21 -7.59 5.72
CA VAL A 135 14.19 -8.66 6.00
C VAL A 135 14.62 -9.37 4.69
N VAL A 136 13.99 -9.04 3.57
CA VAL A 136 14.32 -9.58 2.24
C VAL A 136 14.42 -8.40 1.26
N PRO A 137 15.59 -8.18 0.63
CA PRO A 137 15.70 -7.18 -0.42
C PRO A 137 14.90 -7.69 -1.64
N SER A 138 14.16 -6.78 -2.29
CA SER A 138 13.49 -6.95 -3.60
C SER A 138 12.00 -7.34 -3.64
N GLU A 139 11.40 -7.97 -2.63
CA GLU A 139 10.00 -8.42 -2.73
C GLU A 139 9.07 -7.81 -1.66
N THR A 140 7.89 -7.35 -2.08
CA THR A 140 6.83 -6.95 -1.14
C THR A 140 6.45 -8.14 -0.28
N LEU A 141 6.28 -7.93 1.03
CA LEU A 141 5.72 -8.94 1.92
C LEU A 141 4.26 -9.18 1.52
N THR A 142 4.03 -10.18 0.68
CA THR A 142 2.71 -10.54 0.16
C THR A 142 2.38 -11.97 0.58
N LEU A 143 1.23 -12.16 1.23
CA LEU A 143 0.69 -13.47 1.59
C LEU A 143 -0.35 -13.89 0.55
N GLU A 144 -0.17 -15.07 -0.01
CA GLU A 144 -1.16 -15.71 -0.88
C GLU A 144 -2.13 -16.55 -0.04
N VAL A 145 -3.44 -16.32 -0.23
CA VAL A 145 -4.50 -16.92 0.58
C VAL A 145 -5.54 -17.51 -0.36
N GLN A 146 -5.64 -18.84 -0.39
CA GLN A 146 -6.73 -19.51 -1.07
C GLN A 146 -7.97 -19.48 -0.15
N TYR A 147 -8.97 -18.65 -0.49
CA TYR A 147 -10.18 -18.48 0.32
C TYR A 147 -11.38 -19.26 -0.24
N GLU A 148 -11.34 -19.63 -1.52
CA GLU A 148 -12.27 -20.55 -2.18
C GLU A 148 -11.50 -21.52 -3.09
N THR A 149 -12.13 -22.61 -3.51
CA THR A 149 -11.49 -23.70 -4.27
C THR A 149 -10.73 -23.24 -5.51
N ASP A 150 -11.19 -22.18 -6.18
CA ASP A 150 -10.61 -21.60 -7.38
C ASP A 150 -10.22 -20.12 -7.22
N ARG A 151 -10.20 -19.59 -5.99
CA ARG A 151 -9.92 -18.17 -5.75
C ARG A 151 -8.85 -17.92 -4.72
N THR A 152 -8.00 -16.98 -5.09
CA THR A 152 -6.82 -16.59 -4.34
C THR A 152 -6.87 -15.09 -4.07
N LEU A 153 -6.56 -14.72 -2.84
CA LEU A 153 -6.39 -13.36 -2.36
C LEU A 153 -4.91 -13.14 -2.01
N TYR A 154 -4.32 -12.10 -2.59
CA TYR A 154 -2.99 -11.64 -2.24
C TYR A 154 -3.09 -10.49 -1.24
N VAL A 155 -2.47 -10.64 -0.07
CA VAL A 155 -2.47 -9.65 1.00
C VAL A 155 -1.08 -9.05 1.15
N ASP A 156 -0.91 -7.80 0.72
CA ASP A 156 0.34 -7.05 0.92
C ASP A 156 0.39 -6.49 2.34
N PHE A 157 1.43 -6.78 3.11
CA PHE A 157 1.71 -6.11 4.38
C PHE A 157 2.51 -4.83 4.12
N LEU A 158 1.97 -3.69 4.54
CA LEU A 158 2.56 -2.37 4.31
C LEU A 158 2.84 -1.70 5.66
N PRO A 159 4.10 -1.69 6.12
CA PRO A 159 4.53 -0.83 7.21
C PRO A 159 4.22 0.63 6.88
N LEU A 160 3.58 1.31 7.83
CA LEU A 160 3.10 2.69 7.69
C LEU A 160 3.68 3.55 8.82
N LEU A 161 4.25 4.69 8.45
CA LEU A 161 4.62 5.76 9.36
C LEU A 161 3.68 6.94 9.14
N VAL A 162 3.23 7.53 10.24
CA VAL A 162 2.48 8.79 10.20
C VAL A 162 3.34 9.83 10.92
N MET A 163 3.85 10.77 10.14
CA MET A 163 4.67 11.88 10.64
C MET A 163 3.79 12.93 11.34
N GLU A 164 4.42 13.86 12.07
CA GLU A 164 3.69 14.86 12.87
C GLU A 164 2.84 15.83 12.03
N ASP A 165 3.27 16.12 10.82
CA ASP A 165 2.58 16.96 9.83
C ASP A 165 1.39 16.25 9.16
N GLY A 166 1.14 14.98 9.51
CA GLY A 166 0.11 14.14 8.90
C GLY A 166 0.58 13.39 7.65
N THR A 167 1.84 13.54 7.24
CA THR A 167 2.39 12.83 6.10
C THR A 167 2.44 11.32 6.38
N SER A 168 1.79 10.55 5.51
CA SER A 168 1.73 9.09 5.59
C SER A 168 2.78 8.47 4.67
N LEU A 169 3.73 7.72 5.25
CA LEU A 169 4.83 7.09 4.54
C LEU A 169 4.73 5.57 4.62
N ILE A 170 4.86 4.88 3.49
CA ILE A 170 4.75 3.43 3.40
C ILE A 170 6.05 2.80 2.90
N ALA A 171 6.40 1.67 3.49
CA ALA A 171 7.48 0.81 3.05
C ALA A 171 7.00 -0.05 1.87
N LYS A 172 7.10 0.49 0.65
CA LYS A 172 6.87 -0.29 -0.58
C LYS A 172 8.02 -0.06 -1.57
N PRO A 173 8.72 -1.11 -2.02
CA PRO A 173 9.88 -0.97 -2.89
C PRO A 173 9.53 -0.27 -4.21
N HIS A 174 10.48 0.53 -4.70
CA HIS A 174 10.36 1.30 -5.93
C HIS A 174 10.84 0.48 -7.13
N ARG A 175 9.97 0.16 -8.10
CA ARG A 175 10.36 -0.65 -9.28
C ARG A 175 11.56 -0.10 -10.08
N LEU A 176 11.67 1.23 -10.25
CA LEU A 176 12.80 1.88 -10.94
C LEU A 176 13.97 2.30 -10.03
N ALA A 177 13.84 2.25 -8.70
CA ALA A 177 14.87 2.68 -7.75
C ALA A 177 15.36 1.54 -6.83
N ALA A 178 14.86 0.32 -7.06
CA ALA A 178 15.26 -0.91 -6.38
C ALA A 178 16.76 -1.18 -6.47
N GLU A 179 17.47 -0.63 -7.46
CA GLU A 179 18.92 -0.81 -7.57
C GLU A 179 19.75 0.28 -6.87
N ARG A 180 19.17 1.40 -6.42
CA ARG A 180 19.95 2.54 -5.87
C ARG A 180 19.44 3.13 -4.56
N HIS A 181 18.18 2.93 -4.20
CA HIS A 181 17.52 3.65 -3.10
C HIS A 181 16.51 2.77 -2.35
N GLU A 182 16.99 1.64 -1.79
CA GLU A 182 16.20 0.71 -0.96
C GLU A 182 15.71 1.34 0.36
N ASP A 183 16.20 2.53 0.70
CA ASP A 183 16.05 3.12 2.04
C ASP A 183 14.94 4.16 2.10
N LEU A 184 14.29 4.42 0.97
CA LEU A 184 13.28 5.45 0.85
C LEU A 184 11.88 4.94 1.16
N TRP A 185 11.16 5.72 1.96
CA TRP A 185 9.76 5.52 2.23
C TRP A 185 8.94 6.25 1.17
N ARG A 186 7.88 5.61 0.66
CA ARG A 186 7.01 6.22 -0.34
C ARG A 186 5.86 6.95 0.33
N GLN A 187 5.56 8.17 -0.08
CA GLN A 187 4.36 8.86 0.39
C GLN A 187 3.09 8.18 -0.12
N SER A 188 2.13 7.97 0.78
CA SER A 188 0.83 7.39 0.46
C SER A 188 -0.21 8.49 0.32
N PHE A 189 -0.73 8.66 -0.90
CA PHE A 189 -1.83 9.61 -1.20
C PHE A 189 -3.20 8.93 -1.20
N ARG A 190 -3.24 7.61 -1.10
CA ARG A 190 -4.43 6.82 -1.40
C ARG A 190 -5.66 7.18 -0.56
N VAL A 191 -5.47 7.41 0.73
CA VAL A 191 -6.58 7.77 1.62
C VAL A 191 -7.19 9.10 1.18
N ALA A 192 -6.36 10.10 0.86
CA ALA A 192 -6.82 11.40 0.38
C ALA A 192 -7.48 11.29 -1.01
N GLU A 193 -6.90 10.52 -1.93
CA GLU A 193 -7.42 10.31 -3.29
C GLU A 193 -8.81 9.64 -3.27
N THR A 194 -8.94 8.54 -2.53
CA THR A 194 -10.20 7.79 -2.44
C THR A 194 -11.28 8.55 -1.68
N ALA A 195 -10.92 9.29 -0.61
CA ALA A 195 -11.85 10.15 0.09
C ALA A 195 -12.35 11.29 -0.80
N ARG A 196 -11.47 11.95 -1.55
CA ARG A 196 -11.84 13.01 -2.49
C ARG A 196 -12.72 12.49 -3.62
N LEU A 197 -12.39 11.32 -4.19
CA LEU A 197 -13.21 10.68 -5.22
C LEU A 197 -14.63 10.40 -4.70
N ARG A 198 -14.74 9.81 -3.51
CA ARG A 198 -16.05 9.51 -2.88
C ARG A 198 -16.84 10.77 -2.57
N ALA A 199 -16.19 11.81 -2.06
CA ALA A 199 -16.85 13.09 -1.78
C ALA A 199 -17.45 13.72 -3.04
N LEU A 200 -16.69 13.73 -4.14
CA LEU A 200 -17.15 14.28 -5.41
C LEU A 200 -18.34 13.51 -5.99
N ASP A 201 -18.33 12.19 -5.95
CA ASP A 201 -19.45 11.37 -6.43
C ASP A 201 -20.69 11.47 -5.53
N GLN A 202 -20.51 11.68 -4.22
CA GLN A 202 -21.62 11.91 -3.29
C GLN A 202 -22.26 13.29 -3.47
N GLU A 203 -21.48 14.30 -3.85
CA GLU A 203 -21.95 15.68 -4.02
C GLU A 203 -22.92 15.81 -5.20
N ASP A 204 -22.62 15.18 -6.34
CA ASP A 204 -23.38 15.33 -7.58
C ASP A 204 -24.01 14.04 -8.11
N GLY A 205 -23.89 12.92 -7.39
CA GLY A 205 -24.33 11.61 -7.87
C GLY A 205 -23.55 11.13 -9.10
N GLY A 206 -22.32 11.63 -9.28
CA GLY A 206 -21.50 11.39 -10.45
C GLY A 206 -21.01 9.94 -10.59
N CYS A 207 -20.47 9.65 -11.77
CA CYS A 207 -20.02 8.31 -12.15
C CYS A 207 -18.49 8.15 -12.12
N ARG A 208 -17.74 8.99 -11.39
CA ARG A 208 -16.26 9.00 -11.46
C ARG A 208 -15.68 7.67 -10.97
N SER A 209 -16.21 7.13 -9.87
CA SER A 209 -15.84 5.81 -9.34
C SER A 209 -16.18 4.69 -10.32
N THR A 210 -17.35 4.76 -10.98
CA THR A 210 -17.75 3.79 -12.01
C THR A 210 -16.80 3.83 -13.21
N CYS A 211 -16.48 5.03 -13.72
CA CYS A 211 -15.52 5.22 -14.80
C CYS A 211 -14.12 4.71 -14.43
N LEU A 212 -13.66 4.99 -13.21
CA LEU A 212 -12.39 4.47 -12.70
C LEU A 212 -12.38 2.93 -12.66
N LYS A 213 -13.46 2.30 -12.18
CA LYS A 213 -13.59 0.83 -12.15
C LYS A 213 -13.56 0.25 -13.56
N VAL A 214 -14.27 0.84 -14.52
CA VAL A 214 -14.21 0.40 -15.92
C VAL A 214 -12.77 0.47 -16.45
N ALA A 215 -12.09 1.61 -16.28
CA ALA A 215 -10.71 1.76 -16.74
C ALA A 215 -9.76 0.74 -16.09
N LYS A 216 -9.87 0.53 -14.77
CA LYS A 216 -9.07 -0.48 -14.05
C LYS A 216 -9.31 -1.89 -14.58
N ALA A 217 -10.56 -2.24 -14.89
CA ALA A 217 -10.90 -3.56 -15.40
C ALA A 217 -10.35 -3.78 -16.81
N VAL A 218 -10.41 -2.77 -17.69
CA VAL A 218 -9.80 -2.82 -19.02
C VAL A 218 -8.29 -3.07 -18.89
N CYS A 219 -7.59 -2.32 -18.03
CA CYS A 219 -6.15 -2.53 -17.80
C CYS A 219 -5.83 -3.92 -17.19
N LYS A 220 -6.71 -4.45 -16.33
CA LYS A 220 -6.53 -5.76 -15.70
C LYS A 220 -6.76 -6.92 -16.68
N LEU A 221 -7.75 -6.79 -17.58
CA LEU A 221 -8.06 -7.81 -18.60
C LEU A 221 -7.15 -7.74 -19.82
N HIS A 222 -6.60 -6.56 -20.10
CA HIS A 222 -5.66 -6.33 -21.18
C HIS A 222 -4.38 -5.69 -20.62
N PRO A 223 -3.50 -6.51 -20.01
CA PRO A 223 -2.16 -6.04 -19.70
C PRO A 223 -1.55 -5.47 -20.99
N PRO A 224 -0.91 -4.28 -20.96
CA PRO A 224 -0.18 -3.83 -22.13
C PRO A 224 0.83 -4.93 -22.49
N CYS A 225 0.82 -5.37 -23.76
CA CYS A 225 1.90 -6.20 -24.30
C CYS A 225 3.20 -5.42 -24.13
N THR A 226 3.88 -5.58 -23.00
CA THR A 226 5.22 -5.05 -22.80
C THR A 226 6.11 -5.73 -23.81
N GLY A 227 6.72 -4.91 -24.67
CA GLY A 227 7.28 -5.32 -25.94
C GLY A 227 8.23 -6.51 -25.85
N SER A 228 8.02 -7.46 -26.76
CA SER A 228 9.11 -8.25 -27.31
C SER A 228 10.13 -7.27 -27.90
N THR A 229 11.26 -7.08 -27.24
CA THR A 229 12.46 -6.54 -27.88
C THR A 229 12.77 -7.42 -29.08
N PRO A 230 12.89 -6.88 -30.31
CA PRO A 230 13.42 -7.66 -31.40
C PRO A 230 14.88 -8.01 -31.05
N ALA A 231 15.18 -9.30 -30.96
CA ALA A 231 16.55 -9.76 -30.96
C ALA A 231 17.16 -9.37 -32.31
N SER A 232 18.12 -8.44 -32.27
CA SER A 232 19.07 -8.19 -33.37
C SER A 232 20.46 -8.49 -32.86
#